data_AF-A0A962P0G5-F1
#
_entry.id   AF-A0A962P0G5-F1
#
_cell.length_a   1.000
_cell.length_b   1.000
_cell.length_c   1.000
_cell.angle_alpha   90.00
_cell.angle_beta   90.00
_cell.angle_gamma   90.00
#
_symmetry.space_group_name_H-M   'P 1'
#
loop_
_entity.id
_entity.type
_entity.pdbx_description
1 polymer ?
#
loop_
_entity_poly.entity_id
_entity_poly.type
_entity_poly.pdbx_seq_one_letter_code
_entity_poly.pdbx_strand_id
1 'polypeptide(L)'
;TGKWNDFADSTAKGGDLVGLYAYLQGCTQLQAAQAIDSRLGLGIVTLSGQINPIDKVKQQAALKKAQERKQKAQAMEEYDRQAAKEQAKWLWHNAKLAASDHPYLVKKGVFAHGLRQSKQGYLLVPICCHGELVNLQQINTQSEKRFLAGGQVKGCYSPIGQIETGKPLYICEGWATGATLHQQTTSPIA
;
A
#
# COMPACT_ATOMS: atom_id res chain seq x y z
N THR A 1 -26.03 0.49 -3.08
CA THR A 1 -25.98 0.02 -1.66
C THR A 1 -27.12 -0.92 -1.30
N GLY A 2 -28.11 -1.19 -2.17
CA GLY A 2 -29.15 -2.20 -1.89
C GLY A 2 -30.13 -1.82 -0.78
N LYS A 3 -30.25 -0.52 -0.47
CA LYS A 3 -31.16 -0.01 0.56
C LYS A 3 -32.33 0.77 -0.06
N TRP A 4 -33.49 0.71 0.58
CA TRP A 4 -34.69 1.47 0.23
C TRP A 4 -35.00 2.52 1.31
N ASN A 5 -35.77 3.55 0.94
CA ASN A 5 -36.32 4.56 1.83
C ASN A 5 -37.75 4.90 1.40
N ASP A 6 -38.62 5.20 2.36
CA ASP A 6 -39.93 5.82 2.10
C ASP A 6 -39.81 7.33 2.36
N PHE A 7 -40.15 8.15 1.38
CA PHE A 7 -40.15 9.60 1.55
C PHE A 7 -41.55 10.17 1.85
N ALA A 8 -42.59 9.33 1.76
CA ALA A 8 -43.97 9.69 2.06
C ALA A 8 -44.36 9.32 3.50
N ASP A 9 -43.73 8.28 4.07
CA ASP A 9 -43.89 7.90 5.48
C ASP A 9 -42.65 8.26 6.31
N SER A 10 -42.76 9.36 7.07
CA SER A 10 -41.70 9.82 7.98
C SER A 10 -41.39 8.87 9.14
N THR A 11 -42.24 7.86 9.38
CA THR A 11 -42.03 6.85 10.43
C THR A 11 -41.32 5.60 9.92
N ALA A 12 -41.26 5.41 8.59
CA ALA A 12 -40.56 4.29 7.97
C ALA A 12 -39.04 4.47 8.04
N LYS A 13 -38.33 3.48 8.58
CA LYS A 13 -36.88 3.61 8.86
C LYS A 13 -35.96 3.29 7.67
N GLY A 14 -36.51 3.05 6.48
CA GLY A 14 -35.75 2.50 5.36
C GLY A 14 -35.03 1.21 5.73
N GLY A 15 -34.24 0.61 4.83
CA GLY A 15 -33.53 -0.62 5.16
C GLY A 15 -33.08 -1.43 3.97
N ASP A 16 -32.89 -2.73 4.17
CA ASP A 16 -32.54 -3.69 3.12
C ASP A 16 -33.80 -4.30 2.47
N LEU A 17 -33.60 -5.28 1.57
CA LEU A 17 -34.69 -5.96 0.86
C LEU A 17 -35.68 -6.67 1.80
N VAL A 18 -35.20 -7.26 2.90
CA VAL A 18 -36.07 -7.95 3.88
C VAL A 18 -36.94 -6.93 4.59
N GLY A 19 -36.34 -5.81 5.00
CA GLY A 19 -37.07 -4.68 5.59
C GLY A 19 -38.13 -4.09 4.67
N LEU A 20 -37.85 -3.97 3.36
CA LEU A 20 -38.83 -3.47 2.38
C LEU A 20 -40.04 -4.39 2.27
N TYR A 21 -39.80 -5.69 2.14
CA TYR A 21 -40.87 -6.68 2.01
C TYR A 21 -41.74 -6.73 3.28
N ALA A 22 -41.11 -6.71 4.46
CA ALA A 22 -41.81 -6.66 5.74
C ALA A 22 -42.73 -5.43 5.84
N TYR A 23 -42.21 -4.26 5.44
CA TYR A 23 -42.97 -3.00 5.43
C TYR A 23 -44.17 -3.07 4.47
N LEU A 24 -43.96 -3.51 3.22
CA LEU A 24 -45.04 -3.57 2.22
C LEU A 24 -46.13 -4.60 2.53
N GLN A 25 -45.77 -5.70 3.20
CA GLN A 25 -46.71 -6.80 3.49
C GLN A 25 -47.25 -6.75 4.92
N GLY A 26 -46.84 -5.77 5.74
CA GLY A 26 -47.25 -5.66 7.14
C GLY A 26 -46.89 -6.88 7.98
N CYS A 27 -45.76 -7.55 7.67
CA CYS A 27 -45.34 -8.79 8.33
C CYS A 27 -44.03 -8.60 9.10
N THR A 28 -43.67 -9.59 9.93
CA THR A 28 -42.38 -9.58 10.64
C THR A 28 -41.22 -9.77 9.68
N GLN A 29 -40.03 -9.29 10.04
CA GLN A 29 -38.81 -9.50 9.23
C GLN A 29 -38.50 -11.00 9.01
N LEU A 30 -38.88 -11.87 9.95
CA LEU A 30 -38.72 -13.32 9.79
C LEU A 30 -39.65 -13.87 8.71
N GLN A 31 -40.94 -13.51 8.75
CA GLN A 31 -41.91 -13.91 7.72
C GLN A 31 -41.52 -13.36 6.34
N ALA A 32 -41.03 -12.12 6.28
CA ALA A 32 -40.50 -11.52 5.06
C ALA A 32 -39.30 -12.30 4.51
N ALA A 33 -38.34 -12.65 5.37
CA ALA A 33 -37.18 -13.46 4.99
C ALA A 33 -37.59 -14.84 4.46
N GLN A 34 -38.54 -15.52 5.12
CA GLN A 34 -39.08 -16.82 4.67
C GLN A 34 -39.79 -16.72 3.32
N ALA A 35 -40.58 -15.67 3.09
CA ALA A 35 -41.29 -15.46 1.83
C ALA A 35 -40.32 -15.18 0.67
N ILE A 36 -39.29 -14.35 0.92
CA ILE A 36 -38.22 -14.08 -0.06
C ILE A 36 -37.45 -15.37 -0.37
N ASP A 37 -37.05 -16.12 0.66
CA ASP A 37 -36.32 -17.38 0.53
C ASP A 37 -37.11 -18.41 -0.30
N SER A 38 -38.41 -18.56 -0.01
CA SER A 38 -39.31 -19.46 -0.74
C SER A 38 -39.47 -19.05 -2.21
N ARG A 39 -39.59 -17.74 -2.47
CA ARG A 39 -39.81 -17.21 -3.83
C ARG A 39 -38.55 -17.27 -4.69
N LEU A 40 -37.38 -17.15 -4.09
CA LEU A 40 -36.09 -17.21 -4.76
C LEU A 40 -35.46 -18.60 -4.73
N GLY A 41 -36.02 -19.55 -3.96
CA GLY A 41 -35.53 -20.92 -3.83
C GLY A 41 -34.13 -21.01 -3.20
N LEU A 42 -33.78 -20.10 -2.28
CA LEU A 42 -32.40 -20.02 -1.75
C LEU A 42 -32.11 -21.07 -0.66
N GLY A 43 -33.14 -21.53 0.06
CA GLY A 43 -33.00 -22.54 1.13
C GLY A 43 -32.26 -22.04 2.37
N ILE A 44 -32.31 -20.73 2.63
CA ILE A 44 -31.57 -20.04 3.68
C ILE A 44 -32.30 -20.10 5.03
N VAL A 45 -33.63 -20.09 5.04
CA VAL A 45 -34.45 -20.10 6.26
C VAL A 45 -35.21 -21.41 6.33
N THR A 46 -34.90 -22.26 7.31
CA THR A 46 -35.66 -23.49 7.51
C THR A 46 -37.09 -23.19 7.99
N LEU A 47 -38.01 -24.14 7.83
CA LEU A 47 -39.41 -24.04 8.29
C LEU A 47 -39.55 -23.68 9.80
N SER A 48 -38.48 -23.85 10.59
CA SER A 48 -38.40 -23.45 12.01
C SER A 48 -37.88 -22.02 12.24
N GLY A 49 -37.67 -21.22 11.19
CA GLY A 49 -37.15 -19.85 11.28
C GLY A 49 -35.66 -19.77 11.62
N GLN A 50 -34.93 -20.89 11.55
CA GLN A 50 -33.50 -20.93 11.82
C GLN A 50 -32.71 -20.71 10.52
N ILE A 51 -31.72 -19.82 10.58
CA ILE A 51 -30.74 -19.63 9.50
C ILE A 51 -30.00 -20.95 9.29
N ASN A 52 -29.95 -21.43 8.05
CA ASN A 52 -29.32 -22.69 7.70
C ASN A 52 -27.86 -22.75 8.24
N PRO A 53 -27.52 -23.69 9.14
CA PRO A 53 -26.19 -23.77 9.75
C PRO A 53 -25.05 -23.89 8.73
N ILE A 54 -25.35 -24.47 7.57
CA ILE A 54 -24.42 -24.68 6.45
C ILE A 54 -23.85 -23.35 5.93
N ASP A 55 -24.65 -22.28 5.90
CA ASP A 55 -24.20 -20.97 5.38
C ASP A 55 -23.33 -20.22 6.38
N LYS A 56 -23.63 -20.33 7.69
CA LYS A 56 -22.76 -19.79 8.75
C LYS A 56 -21.40 -20.48 8.74
N VAL A 57 -21.36 -21.80 8.56
CA VAL A 57 -20.11 -22.57 8.48
C VAL A 57 -19.32 -22.19 7.21
N LYS A 58 -19.97 -22.06 6.05
CA LYS A 58 -19.32 -21.59 4.81
C LYS A 58 -18.77 -20.16 4.94
N GLN A 59 -19.52 -19.25 5.56
CA GLN A 59 -19.10 -17.86 5.76
C GLN A 59 -17.92 -17.75 6.75
N GLN A 60 -17.95 -18.50 7.86
CA GLN A 60 -16.83 -18.60 8.79
C GLN A 60 -15.58 -19.20 8.13
N ALA A 61 -15.73 -20.25 7.33
CA ALA A 61 -14.62 -20.85 6.59
C ALA A 61 -14.01 -19.87 5.57
N ALA A 62 -14.84 -19.08 4.88
CA ALA A 62 -14.37 -18.06 3.94
C ALA A 62 -13.60 -16.94 4.65
N LEU A 63 -14.11 -16.46 5.78
CA LEU A 63 -13.42 -15.45 6.60
C LEU A 63 -12.08 -15.96 7.13
N LYS A 64 -12.04 -17.20 7.66
CA LYS A 64 -10.80 -17.83 8.13
C LYS A 64 -9.78 -17.95 7.00
N LYS A 65 -10.19 -18.42 5.82
CA LYS A 65 -9.33 -18.52 4.63
C LYS A 65 -8.83 -17.15 4.16
N ALA A 66 -9.66 -16.12 4.21
CA ALA A 66 -9.26 -14.74 3.88
C ALA A 66 -8.23 -14.18 4.89
N GLN A 67 -8.44 -14.44 6.19
CA GLN A 67 -7.50 -14.07 7.25
C GLN A 67 -6.16 -14.80 7.08
N GLU A 68 -6.17 -16.11 6.83
CA GLU A 68 -4.96 -16.90 6.58
C GLU A 68 -4.20 -16.41 5.34
N ARG A 69 -4.91 -16.09 4.25
CA ARG A 69 -4.30 -15.49 3.05
C ARG A 69 -3.67 -14.13 3.35
N LYS A 70 -4.37 -13.28 4.13
CA LYS A 70 -3.85 -11.97 4.53
C LYS A 70 -2.61 -12.11 5.41
N GLN A 71 -2.63 -13.01 6.40
CA GLN A 71 -1.50 -13.27 7.28
C GLN A 71 -0.30 -13.81 6.50
N LYS A 72 -0.51 -14.77 5.59
CA LYS A 72 0.56 -15.29 4.72
C LYS A 72 1.13 -14.22 3.80
N ALA A 73 0.28 -13.39 3.20
CA ALA A 73 0.72 -12.28 2.36
C ALA A 73 1.54 -11.25 3.15
N GLN A 74 1.11 -10.90 4.36
CA GLN A 74 1.83 -9.99 5.24
C GLN A 74 3.18 -10.57 5.68
N ALA A 75 3.23 -11.85 6.02
CA ALA A 75 4.47 -12.53 6.39
C ALA A 75 5.45 -12.59 5.22
N MET A 76 4.96 -12.85 4.00
CA MET A 76 5.78 -12.83 2.79
C MET A 76 6.29 -11.43 2.47
N GLU A 77 5.44 -10.41 2.56
CA GLU A 77 5.85 -9.01 2.32
C GLU A 77 6.92 -8.56 3.32
N GLU A 78 6.80 -8.93 4.59
CA GLU A 78 7.81 -8.60 5.60
C GLU A 78 9.13 -9.36 5.33
N TYR A 79 9.05 -10.63 4.94
CA TYR A 79 10.24 -11.40 4.54
C TYR A 79 10.95 -10.75 3.34
N ASP A 80 10.22 -10.42 2.28
CA ASP A 80 10.76 -9.76 1.09
C ASP A 80 11.36 -8.39 1.43
N ARG A 81 10.73 -7.64 2.33
CA ARG A 81 11.22 -6.34 2.81
C ARG A 81 12.54 -6.47 3.54
N GLN A 82 12.68 -7.45 4.44
CA GLN A 82 13.93 -7.71 5.15
C GLN A 82 15.02 -8.17 4.18
N ALA A 83 14.70 -9.08 3.24
CA ALA A 83 15.65 -9.53 2.23
C ALA A 83 16.15 -8.38 1.35
N ALA A 84 15.26 -7.51 0.88
CA ALA A 84 15.61 -6.35 0.06
C ALA A 84 16.44 -5.32 0.85
N LYS A 85 16.16 -5.14 2.14
CA LYS A 85 16.93 -4.26 3.03
C LYS A 85 18.36 -4.76 3.22
N GLU A 86 18.55 -6.05 3.46
CA GLU A 86 19.89 -6.62 3.59
C GLU A 86 20.64 -6.62 2.25
N GLN A 87 19.93 -6.86 1.14
CA GLN A 87 20.49 -6.70 -0.21
C GLN A 87 20.93 -5.24 -0.47
N ALA A 88 20.12 -4.25 -0.07
CA ALA A 88 20.44 -2.83 -0.20
C ALA A 88 21.72 -2.48 0.57
N LYS A 89 21.83 -2.92 1.83
CA LYS A 89 23.04 -2.71 2.65
C LYS A 89 24.27 -3.35 2.01
N TRP A 90 24.14 -4.58 1.54
CA TRP A 90 25.24 -5.29 0.89
C TRP A 90 25.71 -4.58 -0.39
N LEU A 91 24.77 -4.19 -1.27
CA LEU A 91 25.08 -3.45 -2.49
C LEU A 91 25.73 -2.10 -2.19
N TRP A 92 25.19 -1.36 -1.22
CA TRP A 92 25.72 -0.07 -0.81
C TRP A 92 27.16 -0.19 -0.30
N HIS A 93 27.42 -1.13 0.60
CA HIS A 93 28.76 -1.36 1.18
C HIS A 93 29.80 -1.72 0.12
N ASN A 94 29.43 -2.58 -0.84
CA ASN A 94 30.32 -3.05 -1.90
C ASN A 94 30.46 -2.10 -3.10
N ALA A 95 29.68 -1.01 -3.13
CA ALA A 95 29.74 -0.01 -4.17
C ALA A 95 30.78 1.08 -3.86
N LYS A 96 31.39 1.61 -4.91
CA LYS A 96 32.30 2.77 -4.81
C LYS A 96 31.51 4.09 -4.82
N LEU A 97 32.16 5.20 -4.51
CA LEU A 97 31.57 6.53 -4.75
C LEU A 97 31.22 6.69 -6.23
N ALA A 98 30.08 7.31 -6.51
CA ALA A 98 29.66 7.56 -7.87
C ALA A 98 30.61 8.54 -8.56
N ALA A 99 31.04 8.18 -9.77
CA ALA A 99 31.83 9.08 -10.61
C ALA A 99 30.96 10.26 -11.08
N SER A 100 31.55 11.46 -11.10
CA SER A 100 30.86 12.69 -11.50
C SER A 100 30.42 12.68 -12.97
N ASP A 101 31.05 11.87 -13.80
CA ASP A 101 30.77 11.68 -15.22
C ASP A 101 29.73 10.59 -15.51
N HIS A 102 29.09 10.03 -14.48
CA HIS A 102 28.02 9.05 -14.68
C HIS A 102 26.92 9.63 -15.61
N PRO A 103 26.49 8.91 -16.67
CA PRO A 103 25.63 9.48 -17.72
C PRO A 103 24.34 10.14 -17.20
N TYR A 104 23.71 9.56 -16.18
CA TYR A 104 22.53 10.14 -15.54
C TYR A 104 22.81 11.48 -14.85
N LEU A 105 23.94 11.60 -14.15
CA LEU A 105 24.31 12.82 -13.41
C LEU A 105 24.62 13.96 -14.38
N VAL A 106 25.41 13.67 -15.42
CA VAL A 106 25.72 14.60 -16.51
C VAL A 106 24.44 15.06 -17.20
N LYS A 107 23.55 14.12 -17.59
CA LYS A 107 22.27 14.42 -18.23
C LYS A 107 21.37 15.29 -17.36
N LYS A 108 21.43 15.15 -16.03
CA LYS A 108 20.65 15.94 -15.08
C LYS A 108 21.34 17.23 -14.64
N GLY A 109 22.63 17.40 -14.93
CA GLY A 109 23.40 18.56 -14.49
C GLY A 109 23.60 18.65 -12.98
N VAL A 110 23.61 17.51 -12.27
CA VAL A 110 23.69 17.45 -10.80
C VAL A 110 24.92 16.69 -10.32
N PHE A 111 25.44 17.04 -9.14
CA PHE A 111 26.51 16.28 -8.51
C PHE A 111 25.99 15.00 -7.86
N ALA A 112 26.91 14.08 -7.54
CA ALA A 112 26.56 12.80 -6.94
C ALA A 112 26.09 12.90 -5.48
N HIS A 113 26.42 13.94 -4.72
CA HIS A 113 26.01 14.12 -3.32
C HIS A 113 25.97 12.84 -2.45
N GLY A 114 27.06 12.06 -2.46
CA GLY A 114 27.19 10.84 -1.65
C GLY A 114 26.53 9.59 -2.24
N LEU A 115 25.97 9.67 -3.47
CA LEU A 115 25.56 8.49 -4.21
C LEU A 115 26.73 7.55 -4.48
N ARG A 116 26.39 6.27 -4.63
CA ARG A 116 27.35 5.21 -4.93
C ARG A 116 27.12 4.63 -6.31
N GLN A 117 28.11 3.94 -6.84
CA GLN A 117 28.03 3.24 -8.12
C GLN A 117 28.46 1.79 -7.96
N SER A 118 27.63 0.87 -8.45
CA SER A 118 27.93 -0.56 -8.44
C SER A 118 29.03 -0.90 -9.45
N LYS A 119 29.62 -2.11 -9.34
CA LYS A 119 30.63 -2.60 -10.29
C LYS A 119 30.07 -2.72 -11.72
N GLN A 120 28.77 -2.97 -11.86
CA GLN A 120 28.07 -3.05 -13.14
C GLN A 120 27.70 -1.67 -13.71
N GLY A 121 28.09 -0.59 -13.03
CA GLY A 121 27.89 0.78 -13.51
C GLY A 121 26.57 1.42 -13.10
N TYR A 122 25.69 0.74 -12.36
CA TYR A 122 24.45 1.34 -11.86
C TYR A 122 24.75 2.38 -10.79
N LEU A 123 24.13 3.55 -10.92
CA LEU A 123 24.08 4.54 -9.86
C LEU A 123 23.07 4.08 -8.80
N LEU A 124 23.47 4.13 -7.54
CA LEU A 124 22.69 3.68 -6.39
C LEU A 124 22.27 4.88 -5.55
N VAL A 125 20.97 5.11 -5.48
CA VAL A 125 20.33 6.13 -4.65
C VAL A 125 19.79 5.49 -3.37
N PRO A 126 20.20 5.95 -2.17
CA PRO A 126 19.74 5.37 -0.92
C PRO A 126 18.29 5.74 -0.64
N ILE A 127 17.50 4.75 -0.22
CA ILE A 127 16.13 4.95 0.28
C ILE A 127 16.15 4.65 1.77
N CYS A 128 15.88 5.68 2.58
CA CYS A 128 15.98 5.63 4.03
C CYS A 128 14.60 5.73 4.70
N CYS A 129 14.45 5.07 5.84
CA CYS A 129 13.30 5.18 6.73
C CYS A 129 13.83 5.38 8.15
N HIS A 130 13.42 6.44 8.83
CA HIS A 130 13.94 6.83 10.15
C HIS A 130 15.49 6.85 10.22
N GLY A 131 16.16 7.33 9.17
CA GLY A 131 17.62 7.39 9.08
C GLY A 131 18.32 6.08 8.72
N GLU A 132 17.62 4.94 8.64
CA GLU A 132 18.21 3.67 8.23
C GLU A 132 18.03 3.41 6.73
N LEU A 133 19.06 2.89 6.06
CA LEU A 133 18.95 2.39 4.70
C LEU A 133 18.04 1.15 4.66
N VAL A 134 16.91 1.27 3.94
CA VAL A 134 15.91 0.20 3.81
C VAL A 134 15.71 -0.30 2.38
N ASN A 135 16.13 0.48 1.37
CA ASN A 135 16.08 0.07 -0.03
C ASN A 135 17.10 0.89 -0.87
N LEU A 136 17.28 0.56 -2.14
CA LEU A 136 18.00 1.36 -3.13
C LEU A 136 17.11 1.63 -4.34
N GLN A 137 17.25 2.81 -4.95
CA GLN A 137 16.87 3.03 -6.33
C GLN A 137 18.12 2.92 -7.20
N GLN A 138 18.11 1.96 -8.12
CA GLN A 138 19.17 1.74 -9.10
C GLN A 138 18.82 2.50 -10.38
N ILE A 139 19.82 3.21 -10.91
CA ILE A 139 19.71 3.95 -12.16
C ILE A 139 20.77 3.43 -13.12
N ASN A 140 20.34 2.92 -14.27
CA ASN A 140 21.27 2.41 -15.28
C ASN A 140 21.84 3.55 -16.16
N THR A 141 22.74 3.20 -17.07
CA THR A 141 23.36 4.15 -18.01
C THR A 141 22.35 4.77 -18.99
N GLN A 142 21.21 4.12 -19.22
CA GLN A 142 20.09 4.63 -20.04
C GLN A 142 19.11 5.53 -19.25
N SER A 143 19.42 5.84 -17.98
CA SER A 143 18.58 6.63 -17.07
C SER A 143 17.27 5.95 -16.65
N GLU A 144 17.13 4.65 -16.84
CA GLU A 144 16.00 3.89 -16.30
C GLU A 144 16.20 3.68 -14.81
N LYS A 145 15.12 3.86 -14.05
CA LYS A 145 15.15 3.83 -12.58
C LYS A 145 14.28 2.71 -12.07
N ARG A 146 14.82 1.87 -11.19
CA ARG A 146 14.09 0.79 -10.52
C ARG A 146 14.48 0.72 -9.06
N PHE A 147 13.51 0.50 -8.18
CA PHE A 147 13.79 0.13 -6.79
C PHE A 147 14.13 -1.35 -6.70
N LEU A 148 14.86 -1.77 -5.67
CA LEU A 148 14.96 -3.21 -5.40
C LEU A 148 13.56 -3.75 -5.08
N ALA A 149 13.21 -4.87 -5.71
CA ALA A 149 11.93 -5.53 -5.51
C ALA A 149 11.78 -5.97 -4.04
N GLY A 150 10.56 -5.86 -3.51
CA GLY A 150 10.25 -6.17 -2.10
C GLY A 150 10.68 -5.09 -1.10
N GLY A 151 11.60 -4.20 -1.45
CA GLY A 151 12.08 -3.18 -0.52
C GLY A 151 11.07 -2.06 -0.23
N GLN A 152 11.13 -1.51 0.98
CA GLN A 152 10.21 -0.44 1.40
C GLN A 152 10.48 0.87 0.65
N VAL A 153 9.42 1.47 0.08
CA VAL A 153 9.47 2.78 -0.57
C VAL A 153 8.49 3.77 0.07
N LYS A 154 7.31 3.29 0.47
CA LYS A 154 6.29 4.15 1.12
C LYS A 154 6.77 4.58 2.49
N GLY A 155 6.68 5.89 2.75
CA GLY A 155 7.17 6.51 4.00
C GLY A 155 8.69 6.62 4.08
N CYS A 156 9.40 6.40 2.97
CA CYS A 156 10.84 6.53 2.88
C CYS A 156 11.24 7.80 2.13
N TYR A 157 12.51 8.16 2.22
CA TYR A 157 13.07 9.38 1.65
C TYR A 157 14.54 9.17 1.23
N SER A 158 15.13 10.10 0.48
CA SER A 158 16.51 10.00 0.01
C SER A 158 17.30 11.24 0.43
N PRO A 159 18.02 11.18 1.56
CA PRO A 159 18.63 12.38 2.13
C PRO A 159 19.74 12.95 1.24
N ILE A 160 19.82 14.28 1.18
CA ILE A 160 20.97 15.02 0.65
C ILE A 160 21.39 16.07 1.68
N GLY A 161 22.67 16.11 2.01
CA GLY A 161 23.20 16.98 3.06
C GLY A 161 22.90 16.45 4.47
N GLN A 162 23.10 17.31 5.47
CA GLN A 162 22.89 16.98 6.88
C GLN A 162 21.56 17.54 7.36
N ILE A 163 20.63 16.66 7.74
CA ILE A 163 19.34 17.03 8.32
C ILE A 163 19.55 17.30 9.81
N GLU A 164 19.19 18.49 10.26
CA GLU A 164 19.31 18.91 11.67
C GLU A 164 17.95 19.41 12.19
N THR A 165 17.63 19.05 13.43
CA THR A 165 16.39 19.47 14.09
C THR A 165 16.33 20.99 14.22
N GLY A 166 15.20 21.58 13.85
CA GLY A 166 14.96 23.03 13.94
C GLY A 166 15.57 23.86 12.81
N LYS A 167 16.24 23.23 11.83
CA LYS A 167 16.69 23.90 10.59
C LYS A 167 15.73 23.63 9.42
N PRO A 168 15.70 24.51 8.40
CA PRO A 168 14.89 24.29 7.21
C PRO A 168 15.22 22.96 6.51
N LEU A 169 14.18 22.24 6.07
CA LEU A 169 14.27 21.01 5.30
C LEU A 169 13.40 21.15 4.06
N TYR A 170 13.94 20.82 2.90
CA TYR A 170 13.21 20.84 1.64
C TYR A 170 12.77 19.41 1.27
N ILE A 171 11.55 19.27 0.76
CA ILE A 171 10.98 18.01 0.31
C ILE A 171 10.66 18.14 -1.18
N CYS A 172 10.99 17.10 -1.95
CA CYS A 172 10.70 17.07 -3.39
C CYS A 172 10.36 15.66 -3.86
N GLU A 173 9.79 15.54 -5.06
CA GLU A 173 9.34 14.24 -5.58
C GLU A 173 10.51 13.31 -5.94
N GLY A 174 11.61 13.86 -6.46
CA GLY A 174 12.68 13.07 -7.07
C GLY A 174 14.07 13.54 -6.66
N TRP A 175 14.98 12.58 -6.50
CA TRP A 175 16.34 12.83 -6.02
C TRP A 175 17.11 13.88 -6.82
N ALA A 176 17.01 13.90 -8.16
CA ALA A 176 17.73 14.89 -8.97
C ALA A 176 17.19 16.32 -8.80
N THR A 177 15.89 16.47 -8.57
CA THR A 177 15.30 17.78 -8.22
C THR A 177 15.83 18.23 -6.87
N GLY A 178 15.88 17.32 -5.89
CA GLY A 178 16.49 17.55 -4.59
C GLY A 178 17.95 17.97 -4.69
N ALA A 179 18.74 17.26 -5.50
CA ALA A 179 20.14 17.57 -5.74
C ALA A 179 20.30 18.99 -6.32
N THR A 180 19.46 19.37 -7.29
CA THR A 180 19.46 20.73 -7.85
C THR A 180 19.18 21.77 -6.77
N LEU A 181 18.15 21.57 -5.95
CA LEU A 181 17.81 22.47 -4.84
C LEU A 181 18.97 22.57 -3.83
N HIS A 182 19.58 21.45 -3.47
CA HIS A 182 20.71 21.42 -2.55
C HIS A 182 21.93 22.17 -3.12
N GLN A 183 22.24 22.01 -4.41
CA GLN A 183 23.34 22.73 -5.06
C GLN A 183 23.14 24.25 -5.05
N GLN A 184 21.89 24.72 -5.17
CA GLN A 184 21.59 26.16 -5.21
C GLN A 184 21.45 26.79 -3.82
N THR A 185 20.96 26.03 -2.84
CA THR A 185 20.57 26.57 -1.53
C THR A 185 21.44 26.08 -0.38
N THR A 186 22.27 25.06 -0.59
CA THR A 186 23.01 24.30 0.44
C THR A 186 22.13 23.69 1.54
N SER A 187 20.82 23.77 1.41
CA SER A 187 19.86 23.29 2.42
C SER A 187 19.65 21.78 2.30
N PRO A 188 19.43 21.06 3.40
CA PRO A 188 19.22 19.62 3.36
C PRO A 188 17.90 19.24 2.68
N ILE A 189 17.88 18.03 2.11
CA ILE A 189 16.75 17.46 1.37
C ILE A 189 16.31 16.15 2.01
N ALA A 190 15.00 15.91 2.03
CA ALA A 190 14.40 14.60 2.26
C ALA A 190 13.60 14.15 1.03
#